data_AF-A0A0U3E266-F1
#
_entry.id   AF-A0A0U3E266-F1
#
_cell.length_a   1.000
_cell.length_b   1.000
_cell.length_c   1.000
_cell.angle_alpha   90.00
_cell.angle_beta   90.00
_cell.angle_gamma   90.00
#
_symmetry.space_group_name_H-M   'P 1'
#
loop_
_entity.id
_entity.type
_entity.pdbx_description
1 polymer ?
#
loop_
_entity_poly.entity_id
_entity_poly.type
_entity_poly.pdbx_seq_one_letter_code
_entity_poly.pdbx_strand_id
1 'polypeptide(L)'
;MEVEEKIADCLSNDGLVLGTPVPFTGDILSPVKRLVLMRDGTPEPFTPNDIDPAGSLTAYVNAGGDRFGGFKAGDWIITGSMSGVQNAPAPGLWTARWDDRLEISLTITG
;
A
#
# COMPACT_ATOMS: atom_id res chain seq x y z
N MET A 1 9.15 -17.19 -5.35
CA MET A 1 8.94 -16.44 -6.58
C MET A 1 10.10 -15.51 -6.74
N GLU A 2 10.89 -15.74 -7.78
CA GLU A 2 12.05 -14.92 -8.13
C GLU A 2 11.59 -13.52 -8.60
N VAL A 3 12.50 -12.55 -8.66
CA VAL A 3 12.16 -11.16 -9.00
C VAL A 3 11.62 -11.06 -10.43
N GLU A 4 12.17 -11.84 -11.35
CA GLU A 4 11.78 -11.88 -12.76
C GLU A 4 10.35 -12.35 -12.95
N GLU A 5 9.93 -13.36 -12.18
CA GLU A 5 8.54 -13.87 -12.19
C GLU A 5 7.56 -12.80 -11.72
N LYS A 6 7.90 -12.05 -10.67
CA LYS A 6 7.07 -10.93 -10.20
C LYS A 6 6.95 -9.84 -11.26
N ILE A 7 8.04 -9.48 -11.93
CA ILE A 7 8.01 -8.46 -12.97
C ILE A 7 7.11 -8.91 -14.13
N ALA A 8 7.20 -10.17 -14.53
CA ALA A 8 6.36 -10.74 -15.59
C ALA A 8 4.86 -10.75 -15.18
N ASP A 9 4.57 -10.95 -13.90
CA ASP A 9 3.22 -10.97 -13.31
C ASP A 9 2.73 -9.57 -12.85
N CYS A 10 3.20 -8.49 -13.48
CA CYS A 10 2.80 -7.12 -13.13
C CYS A 10 2.97 -6.80 -11.62
N LEU A 11 4.04 -7.31 -11.01
CA LEU A 11 4.34 -7.23 -9.58
C LEU A 11 3.24 -7.81 -8.67
N SER A 12 2.47 -8.78 -9.19
CA SER A 12 1.32 -9.41 -8.55
C SER A 12 0.20 -8.43 -8.18
N ASN A 13 0.04 -7.37 -8.97
CA ASN A 13 -1.09 -6.46 -8.86
C ASN A 13 -2.38 -7.15 -9.34
N ASP A 14 -3.47 -6.97 -8.59
CA ASP A 14 -4.79 -7.53 -8.92
C ASP A 14 -5.89 -6.47 -8.78
N GLY A 15 -6.06 -5.92 -7.57
CA GLY A 15 -7.06 -4.89 -7.29
C GLY A 15 -6.54 -3.79 -6.36
N LEU A 16 -7.26 -2.68 -6.35
CA LEU A 16 -6.98 -1.52 -5.50
C LEU A 16 -8.27 -1.02 -4.84
N VAL A 17 -8.22 -0.82 -3.53
CA VAL A 17 -9.27 -0.15 -2.77
C VAL A 17 -8.70 1.16 -2.25
N LEU A 18 -9.34 2.27 -2.61
CA LEU A 18 -8.94 3.60 -2.19
C LEU A 18 -9.93 4.14 -1.17
N GLY A 19 -9.40 4.72 -0.10
CA GLY A 19 -10.17 5.48 0.88
C GLY A 19 -10.48 6.90 0.43
N THR A 20 -11.04 7.67 1.35
CA THR A 20 -11.18 9.12 1.16
C THR A 20 -9.81 9.78 1.07
N PRO A 21 -9.53 10.58 0.01
CA PRO A 21 -8.28 11.32 -0.10
C PRO A 21 -8.14 12.31 1.06
N VAL A 22 -6.97 12.33 1.70
CA VAL A 22 -6.65 13.30 2.75
C VAL A 22 -5.36 14.03 2.38
N PRO A 23 -5.37 15.38 2.35
CA PRO A 23 -4.16 16.14 2.11
C PRO A 23 -3.25 16.04 3.34
N PHE A 24 -1.96 15.78 3.10
CA PHE A 24 -0.93 15.80 4.14
C PHE A 24 -0.01 16.99 3.95
N THR A 25 0.38 17.60 5.07
CA THR A 25 1.37 18.67 5.11
C THR A 25 2.38 18.36 6.22
N GLY A 26 3.66 18.62 5.97
CA GLY A 26 4.75 18.32 6.90
C GLY A 26 5.29 16.88 6.80
N ASP A 27 6.27 16.58 7.65
CA ASP A 27 6.98 15.30 7.63
C ASP A 27 6.24 14.20 8.41
N ILE A 28 6.09 13.03 7.78
CA ILE A 28 5.59 11.82 8.43
C ILE A 28 6.79 10.92 8.74
N LEU A 29 7.35 11.07 9.93
CA LEU A 29 8.60 10.38 10.33
C LEU A 29 8.51 8.85 10.34
N SER A 30 7.31 8.31 10.56
CA SER A 30 7.09 6.86 10.59
C SER A 30 5.61 6.56 10.30
N PRO A 31 5.20 6.46 9.03
CA PRO A 31 3.80 6.24 8.67
C PRO A 31 3.22 4.97 9.30
N VAL A 32 4.00 3.90 9.46
CA VAL A 32 3.48 2.62 9.96
C VAL A 32 3.09 2.66 11.44
N LYS A 33 3.67 3.53 12.27
CA LYS A 33 3.36 3.61 13.72
C LYS A 33 1.90 3.90 14.03
N ARG A 34 1.17 4.46 13.05
CA ARG A 34 -0.23 4.86 13.17
C ARG A 34 -1.19 3.88 12.50
N LEU A 35 -0.66 2.78 11.94
CA LEU A 35 -1.43 1.77 11.23
C LEU A 35 -2.00 0.75 12.21
N VAL A 36 -3.30 0.52 12.10
CA VAL A 36 -3.99 -0.61 12.71
C VAL A 36 -4.65 -1.42 11.61
N LEU A 37 -4.34 -2.70 11.54
CA LEU A 37 -4.98 -3.64 10.63
C LEU A 37 -5.91 -4.55 11.41
N MET A 38 -7.13 -4.74 10.92
CA MET A 38 -8.13 -5.59 11.54
C MET A 38 -8.75 -6.53 10.52
N ARG A 39 -9.08 -7.73 10.99
CA ARG A 39 -9.86 -8.73 10.29
C ARG A 39 -11.08 -9.09 11.15
N ASP A 40 -12.27 -8.93 10.59
CA ASP A 40 -13.55 -9.22 11.26
C ASP A 40 -13.65 -8.55 12.66
N GLY A 41 -13.14 -7.32 12.76
CA GLY A 41 -13.10 -6.52 14.00
C GLY A 41 -11.98 -6.87 14.98
N THR A 42 -11.15 -7.87 14.69
CA THR A 42 -10.02 -8.28 15.53
C THR A 42 -8.71 -7.73 14.97
N PRO A 43 -7.79 -7.19 15.78
CA PRO A 43 -6.48 -6.77 15.30
C PRO A 43 -5.71 -7.92 14.64
N GLU A 44 -5.23 -7.71 13.42
CA GLU A 44 -4.42 -8.68 12.69
C GLU A 44 -2.93 -8.36 12.91
N PRO A 45 -2.10 -9.33 13.33
CA PRO A 45 -0.68 -9.12 13.45
C PRO A 45 -0.03 -8.94 12.07
N PHE A 46 0.93 -8.02 11.98
CA PHE A 46 1.75 -7.83 10.79
C PHE A 46 3.17 -7.44 11.20
N THR A 47 4.11 -7.53 10.26
CA THR A 47 5.46 -6.99 10.45
C THR A 47 5.46 -5.54 9.97
N PRO A 48 5.66 -4.55 10.85
CA PRO A 48 5.69 -3.15 10.44
C PRO A 48 6.81 -2.90 9.44
N ASN A 49 6.49 -2.21 8.36
CA ASN A 49 7.44 -1.75 7.36
C ASN A 49 7.36 -0.23 7.26
N ASP A 50 8.43 0.45 7.68
CA ASP A 50 8.47 1.91 7.64
C ASP A 50 8.88 2.37 6.25
N ILE A 51 7.89 2.76 5.45
CA ILE A 51 8.12 3.20 4.08
C ILE A 51 8.51 4.67 4.04
N ASP A 52 9.36 5.02 3.08
CA ASP A 52 9.58 6.40 2.64
C ASP A 52 8.87 6.61 1.29
N PRO A 53 7.66 7.21 1.28
CA PRO A 53 6.91 7.39 0.05
C PRO A 53 7.67 8.19 -1.02
N ALA A 54 8.43 9.21 -0.61
CA ALA A 54 9.21 10.03 -1.54
C ALA A 54 10.45 9.27 -2.05
N GLY A 55 11.08 8.48 -1.17
CA GLY A 55 12.18 7.59 -1.51
C GLY A 55 11.79 6.58 -2.60
N SER A 56 10.58 6.01 -2.53
CA SER A 56 10.08 5.07 -3.55
C SER A 56 9.92 5.71 -4.94
N LEU A 57 9.45 6.96 -5.00
CA LEU A 57 9.36 7.70 -6.26
C LEU A 57 10.74 7.96 -6.86
N THR A 58 11.69 8.38 -6.02
CA THR A 58 13.08 8.63 -6.42
C THR A 58 13.71 7.32 -6.95
N ALA A 59 13.49 6.20 -6.26
CA ALA A 59 13.99 4.90 -6.68
C ALA A 59 13.44 4.47 -8.04
N TYR A 60 12.14 4.68 -8.31
CA TYR A 60 11.53 4.38 -9.60
C TYR A 60 12.16 5.19 -10.74
N VAL A 61 12.32 6.51 -10.55
CA VAL A 61 12.93 7.39 -11.55
C VAL A 61 14.39 6.97 -11.81
N ASN A 62 15.16 6.70 -10.76
CA ASN A 62 16.57 6.28 -10.86
C ASN A 62 16.74 4.90 -11.52
N ALA A 63 15.75 4.01 -11.40
CA ALA A 63 15.72 2.73 -12.11
C ALA A 63 15.40 2.88 -13.61
N GLY A 64 15.16 4.11 -14.10
CA GLY A 64 14.85 4.38 -15.50
C GLY A 64 13.38 4.28 -15.83
N GLY A 65 12.47 4.36 -14.84
CA GLY A 65 11.02 4.37 -15.06
C GLY A 65 10.55 5.47 -16.02
N ASP A 66 11.28 6.59 -16.08
CA ASP A 66 11.00 7.69 -17.01
C ASP A 66 11.25 7.35 -18.48
N ARG A 67 12.02 6.29 -18.79
CA ARG A 67 12.36 5.92 -20.17
C ARG A 67 11.13 5.50 -20.99
N PHE A 68 10.03 5.14 -20.34
CA PHE A 68 8.77 4.74 -20.97
C PHE A 68 7.64 5.76 -20.79
N GLY A 69 7.99 7.02 -20.51
CA GLY A 69 7.05 8.12 -20.37
C GLY A 69 6.98 8.69 -18.95
N GLY A 70 7.43 7.95 -17.94
CA GLY A 70 7.49 8.43 -16.56
C GLY A 70 6.13 8.79 -15.96
N PHE A 71 6.15 9.38 -14.76
CA PHE A 71 4.95 9.83 -14.08
C PHE A 71 4.29 11.01 -14.77
N LYS A 72 2.96 10.99 -14.84
CA LYS A 72 2.13 12.06 -15.39
C LYS A 72 1.30 12.73 -14.30
N ALA A 73 0.93 13.98 -14.56
CA ALA A 73 0.00 14.69 -13.69
C ALA A 73 -1.34 13.94 -13.65
N GLY A 74 -1.80 13.62 -12.44
CA GLY A 74 -3.02 12.83 -12.21
C GLY A 74 -2.79 11.35 -11.97
N ASP A 75 -1.56 10.84 -12.12
CA ASP A 75 -1.25 9.44 -11.81
C ASP A 75 -1.40 9.15 -10.31
N TRP A 76 -1.94 7.96 -10.01
CA TRP A 76 -1.99 7.41 -8.66
C TRP A 76 -0.79 6.48 -8.47
N ILE A 77 -0.06 6.67 -7.37
CA ILE A 77 1.17 5.92 -7.11
C ILE A 77 1.06 5.23 -5.76
N ILE A 78 1.26 3.91 -5.76
CA ILE A 78 1.36 3.09 -4.55
C ILE A 78 2.82 3.02 -4.15
N THR A 79 3.18 3.64 -3.03
CA THR A 79 4.58 3.82 -2.62
C THR A 79 5.12 2.68 -1.74
N GLY A 80 4.44 1.54 -1.72
CA GLY A 80 4.80 0.37 -0.93
C GLY A 80 3.77 0.01 0.14
N SER A 81 4.02 -1.11 0.83
CA SER A 81 3.14 -1.62 1.88
C SER A 81 3.75 -1.35 3.26
N MET A 82 2.95 -0.79 4.15
CA MET A 82 3.29 -0.60 5.56
C MET A 82 3.16 -1.87 6.41
N SER A 83 2.33 -2.83 5.99
CA SER A 83 2.06 -4.08 6.73
C SER A 83 2.69 -5.32 6.11
N GLY A 84 3.35 -5.18 4.95
CA GLY A 84 3.63 -6.31 4.08
C GLY A 84 2.36 -6.93 3.50
N VAL A 85 2.49 -8.14 2.94
CA VAL A 85 1.37 -8.91 2.37
C VAL A 85 0.76 -9.78 3.46
N GLN A 86 -0.57 -9.74 3.56
CA GLN A 86 -1.33 -10.59 4.48
C GLN A 86 -2.01 -11.72 3.70
N ASN A 87 -2.16 -12.87 4.36
CA ASN A 87 -3.01 -13.92 3.82
C ASN A 87 -4.48 -13.56 4.07
N ALA A 88 -5.22 -13.25 3.01
CA ALA A 88 -6.60 -12.76 3.08
C ALA A 88 -7.61 -13.77 2.47
N PRO A 89 -7.86 -14.92 3.12
CA PRO A 89 -8.81 -15.90 2.59
C PRO A 89 -10.24 -15.38 2.72
N ALA A 90 -11.07 -15.77 1.75
CA ALA A 90 -12.51 -15.52 1.77
C ALA A 90 -13.25 -16.52 2.68
N PRO A 91 -14.41 -16.14 3.25
CA PRO A 91 -14.93 -14.78 3.34
C PRO A 91 -14.29 -14.00 4.51
N GLY A 92 -14.39 -12.66 4.48
CA GLY A 92 -14.00 -11.83 5.62
C GLY A 92 -14.04 -10.33 5.34
N LEU A 93 -14.12 -9.53 6.41
CA LEU A 93 -13.99 -8.08 6.38
C LEU A 93 -12.59 -7.68 6.82
N TRP A 94 -11.87 -7.00 5.95
CA TRP A 94 -10.59 -6.38 6.27
C TRP A 94 -10.78 -4.89 6.48
N THR A 95 -10.09 -4.32 7.46
CA THR A 95 -10.10 -2.88 7.72
C THR A 95 -8.70 -2.40 8.07
N ALA A 96 -8.21 -1.39 7.35
CA ALA A 96 -7.00 -0.65 7.70
C ALA A 96 -7.39 0.72 8.22
N ARG A 97 -6.90 1.07 9.41
CA ARG A 97 -7.03 2.40 10.02
C ARG A 97 -5.68 3.07 10.09
N TRP A 98 -5.65 4.36 9.83
CA TRP A 98 -4.44 5.16 9.90
C TRP A 98 -4.71 6.52 10.55
N ASP A 99 -3.98 6.80 11.64
CA ASP A 99 -3.98 8.09 12.36
C ASP A 99 -5.37 8.58 12.81
N ASP A 100 -6.24 7.68 13.27
CA ASP A 100 -7.64 7.92 13.70
C ASP A 100 -8.54 8.69 12.70
N ARG A 101 -8.02 8.99 11.51
CA ARG A 101 -8.61 9.89 10.50
C ARG A 101 -9.01 9.16 9.23
N LEU A 102 -8.32 8.07 8.94
CA LEU A 102 -8.49 7.29 7.74
C LEU A 102 -8.88 5.87 8.10
N GLU A 103 -9.95 5.40 7.47
CA GLU A 103 -10.38 4.02 7.51
C GLU A 103 -10.69 3.57 6.09
N ILE A 104 -10.22 2.38 5.74
CA ILE A 104 -10.53 1.71 4.48
C ILE A 104 -10.93 0.29 4.81
N SER A 105 -12.07 -0.15 4.28
CA SER A 105 -12.58 -1.51 4.49
C SER A 105 -12.82 -2.22 3.17
N LEU A 106 -12.57 -3.53 3.16
CA LEU A 106 -12.79 -4.43 2.04
C LEU A 106 -13.50 -5.68 2.54
N THR A 107 -14.66 -5.99 1.96
CA THR A 107 -15.34 -7.26 2.16
C THR A 107 -14.92 -8.22 1.04
N ILE A 108 -14.35 -9.37 1.41
CA ILE A 108 -14.02 -10.45 0.48
C ILE A 108 -15.13 -11.50 0.58
N THR A 109 -15.78 -11.77 -0.55
CA THR A 109 -16.83 -12.80 -0.68
C THR A 109 -16.25 -14.11 -1.21
N GLY A 110 -16.87 -15.24 -0.85
CA GLY A 110 -16.53 -16.58 -1.36
C GLY A 110 -17.46 -17.08 -2.45
#